data_AF-A0A3Q2DJ90-F1
#
_entry.id   AF-A0A3Q2DJ90-F1
#
_cell.length_a   1.000
_cell.length_b   1.000
_cell.length_c   1.000
_cell.angle_alpha   90.00
_cell.angle_beta   90.00
_cell.angle_gamma   90.00
#
_symmetry.space_group_name_H-M   'P 1'
#
loop_
_entity.id
_entity.type
_entity.pdbx_description
1 polymer ?
#
loop_
_entity_poly.entity_id
_entity_poly.type
_entity_poly.pdbx_seq_one_letter_code
_entity_poly.pdbx_strand_id
1 'polypeptide(L)'
;MASKGAKETLVSKLGFKSNSSGSKADAELERVRKENAHLRKKMDELAKRHIKPPDSDKSKLLEVQGPSFLSLFLCIFVVIFKYMRICFLQRILSLETLRERNNQQLLVKEQELEALRQQLSAKGGEVVASLQAQLEQRRREAEQRDAMFQSLSQETENLKNKLATVSARCQSLETQAANGQAPAAELVRVQDQLKDALEKNQQWLVYDQQREVYVQSVVARTMELEQQLAQAKEQQESNIKPSSDASTNSQASEKESGLKEHYERLLSDMKKDLESERDQTAKAQQESNVQKEQTLKAQAELQRQREQVSRIQEEMCALQKKYEDKCCELSAYKRKYEERGKELDETKIQLQAERLGNRHVAHEERKVSSERTDRMRADLERVEKRLDEEKKRSAELLQQVNMLQKSIIDQNEEHRRIAALEQQIQLSAKDFENEKLDRQSMQGQLQKVLKELRKARDQIAKLESAKQQSARFSEPSSYNNLEFERLTIDDPTSPSKVISLLDESFLECPRCQASYPTSRHRELLAHIDYCLA
;
A
#
# COMPACT_ATOMS: atom_id res chain seq x y z
N MET A 1 12.35 4.40 -35.05
CA MET A 1 11.22 3.50 -34.73
C MET A 1 11.62 2.51 -33.61
N ALA A 2 11.91 2.96 -32.38
CA ALA A 2 12.34 2.05 -31.29
C ALA A 2 12.05 2.60 -29.86
N SER A 3 10.92 3.28 -29.65
CA SER A 3 10.59 3.87 -28.33
C SER A 3 9.21 3.48 -27.77
N LYS A 4 8.45 2.63 -28.48
CA LYS A 4 7.13 2.18 -28.02
C LYS A 4 7.14 0.87 -27.20
N GLY A 5 8.17 0.03 -27.31
CA GLY A 5 8.21 -1.29 -26.64
C GLY A 5 8.58 -1.29 -25.15
N ALA A 6 9.22 -0.23 -24.63
CA ALA A 6 9.71 -0.21 -23.24
C ALA A 6 8.60 0.12 -22.21
N LYS A 7 7.49 0.74 -22.63
CA LYS A 7 6.39 1.11 -21.73
C LYS A 7 5.45 -0.05 -21.40
N GLU A 8 5.26 -1.00 -22.32
CA GLU A 8 4.37 -2.13 -22.09
C GLU A 8 4.99 -3.18 -21.16
N THR A 9 6.32 -3.33 -21.18
CA THR A 9 7.05 -4.31 -20.35
C THR A 9 7.08 -3.94 -18.85
N LEU A 10 6.84 -2.67 -18.51
CA LEU A 10 6.78 -2.19 -17.12
C LEU A 10 5.39 -2.33 -16.48
N VAL A 11 4.33 -2.38 -17.30
CA VAL A 11 2.95 -2.56 -16.82
C VAL A 11 2.68 -4.02 -16.41
N SER A 12 3.33 -4.99 -17.05
CA SER A 12 3.16 -6.41 -16.74
C SER A 12 3.81 -6.87 -15.42
N LYS A 13 4.77 -6.10 -14.87
CA LYS A 13 5.52 -6.46 -13.64
C LYS A 13 4.89 -5.95 -12.34
N LEU A 14 3.85 -5.11 -12.41
CA LEU A 14 3.22 -4.47 -11.23
C LEU A 14 1.80 -4.96 -10.92
N GLY A 15 1.34 -6.05 -11.52
CA GLY A 15 0.15 -6.77 -11.02
C GLY A 15 -1.18 -5.99 -11.03
N PHE A 16 -1.27 -4.86 -11.74
CA PHE A 16 -2.54 -4.19 -11.97
C PHE A 16 -3.30 -4.92 -13.09
N LYS A 17 -3.98 -6.00 -12.74
CA LYS A 17 -5.16 -6.41 -13.51
C LYS A 17 -6.22 -5.33 -13.29
N SER A 18 -6.43 -4.49 -14.31
CA SER A 18 -7.58 -3.59 -14.38
C SER A 18 -8.84 -4.44 -14.36
N ASN A 19 -9.38 -4.68 -13.17
CA ASN A 19 -10.65 -5.35 -13.02
C ASN A 19 -11.74 -4.52 -13.70
N SER A 20 -12.57 -5.23 -14.45
CA SER A 20 -13.72 -4.80 -15.26
C SER A 20 -14.87 -4.20 -14.44
N SER A 21 -14.61 -3.28 -13.51
CA SER A 21 -15.65 -2.64 -12.69
C SER A 21 -16.44 -1.58 -13.47
N GLY A 22 -15.85 -0.99 -14.52
CA GLY A 22 -16.54 -0.01 -15.38
C GLY A 22 -17.73 -0.63 -16.12
N SER A 23 -17.57 -1.80 -16.73
CA SER A 23 -18.66 -2.42 -17.51
C SER A 23 -19.83 -2.90 -16.64
N LYS A 24 -19.56 -3.24 -15.37
CA LYS A 24 -20.59 -3.68 -14.42
C LYS A 24 -21.38 -2.49 -13.87
N ALA A 25 -20.71 -1.38 -13.58
CA ALA A 25 -21.35 -0.14 -13.17
C ALA A 25 -22.20 0.47 -14.29
N ASP A 26 -21.71 0.46 -15.53
CA ASP A 26 -22.48 0.96 -16.68
C ASP A 26 -23.69 0.09 -17.00
N ALA A 27 -23.56 -1.24 -16.90
CA ALA A 27 -24.69 -2.16 -17.07
C ALA A 27 -25.75 -2.01 -15.97
N GLU A 28 -25.34 -1.66 -14.75
CA GLU A 28 -26.24 -1.38 -13.63
C GLU A 28 -26.98 -0.05 -13.80
N LEU A 29 -26.28 0.99 -14.27
CA LEU A 29 -26.87 2.29 -14.57
C LEU A 29 -27.93 2.20 -15.68
N GLU A 30 -27.68 1.38 -16.69
CA GLU A 30 -28.62 1.19 -17.80
C GLU A 30 -29.84 0.33 -17.41
N ARG A 31 -29.67 -0.58 -16.45
CA ARG A 31 -30.78 -1.31 -15.81
C ARG A 31 -31.69 -0.36 -15.03
N VAL A 32 -31.09 0.52 -14.22
CA VAL A 32 -31.81 1.52 -13.41
C VAL A 32 -32.54 2.54 -14.30
N ARG A 33 -31.98 2.91 -15.46
CA ARG A 33 -32.69 3.74 -16.46
C ARG A 33 -33.94 3.06 -17.00
N LYS A 34 -33.85 1.77 -17.35
CA LYS A 34 -35.00 1.00 -17.87
C LYS A 34 -36.10 0.82 -16.82
N GLU A 35 -35.72 0.57 -15.56
CA GLU A 35 -36.66 0.49 -14.44
C GLU A 35 -37.37 1.83 -14.16
N ASN A 36 -36.62 2.94 -14.18
CA ASN A 36 -37.22 4.28 -14.05
C ASN A 36 -38.19 4.60 -15.19
N ALA A 37 -37.86 4.23 -16.43
CA ALA A 37 -38.75 4.40 -17.57
C ALA A 37 -40.03 3.56 -17.43
N HIS A 38 -39.92 2.34 -16.90
CA HIS A 38 -41.07 1.47 -16.63
C HIS A 38 -41.96 2.00 -15.51
N LEU A 39 -41.37 2.51 -14.43
CA LEU A 39 -42.10 3.12 -13.31
C LEU A 39 -42.83 4.40 -13.74
N ARG A 40 -42.22 5.23 -14.59
CA ARG A 40 -42.88 6.41 -15.18
C ARG A 40 -44.10 6.02 -16.02
N LYS A 41 -44.01 4.97 -16.84
CA LYS A 41 -45.17 4.45 -17.60
C LYS A 41 -46.29 3.93 -16.69
N LYS A 42 -45.94 3.24 -15.59
CA LYS A 42 -46.92 2.77 -14.59
C LYS A 42 -47.60 3.92 -13.84
N MET A 43 -46.84 4.95 -13.49
CA MET A 43 -47.37 6.19 -12.92
C MET A 43 -48.34 6.88 -13.87
N ASP A 44 -48.00 6.99 -15.16
CA ASP A 44 -48.89 7.59 -16.17
C ASP A 44 -50.15 6.74 -16.43
N GLU A 45 -50.05 5.41 -16.36
CA GLU A 45 -51.23 4.53 -16.42
C GLU A 45 -52.12 4.68 -15.18
N LEU A 46 -51.55 4.78 -13.99
CA LEU A 46 -52.30 5.01 -12.75
C LEU A 46 -52.96 6.39 -12.74
N ALA A 47 -52.28 7.41 -13.28
CA ALA A 47 -52.85 8.75 -13.46
C ALA A 47 -54.02 8.74 -14.47
N LYS A 48 -53.94 7.96 -15.55
CA LYS A 48 -55.03 7.80 -16.53
C LYS A 48 -56.23 7.00 -16.00
N ARG A 49 -56.01 6.06 -15.07
CA ARG A 49 -57.10 5.30 -14.41
C ARG A 49 -57.87 6.12 -13.37
N HIS A 50 -57.41 7.32 -13.01
CA HIS A 50 -58.07 8.19 -12.02
C HIS A 50 -58.97 9.29 -12.62
N ILE A 51 -59.29 9.20 -13.91
CA ILE A 51 -60.29 10.08 -14.55
C ILE A 51 -61.39 9.21 -15.15
N LYS A 52 -62.33 8.77 -14.31
CA LYS A 52 -63.64 8.30 -14.77
C LYS A 52 -64.70 9.00 -13.90
N PRO A 53 -65.65 9.75 -14.49
CA PRO A 53 -66.71 10.40 -13.71
C PRO A 53 -67.65 9.33 -13.14
N PRO A 54 -68.29 9.58 -11.97
CA PRO A 54 -69.21 8.62 -11.39
C PRO A 54 -70.49 8.54 -12.22
N ASP A 55 -70.93 7.29 -12.48
CA ASP A 55 -72.21 6.99 -13.11
C ASP A 55 -73.39 7.55 -12.28
N SER A 56 -74.24 8.26 -13.00
CA SER A 56 -75.53 8.79 -12.55
C SER A 56 -76.51 7.64 -12.38
N ASP A 57 -76.63 7.06 -11.18
CA ASP A 57 -77.79 6.22 -10.79
C ASP A 57 -77.90 5.96 -9.27
N LYS A 58 -77.75 7.01 -8.44
CA LYS A 58 -78.00 6.90 -6.98
C LYS A 58 -78.89 8.00 -6.40
N SER A 59 -79.71 8.66 -7.21
CA SER A 59 -80.58 9.77 -6.76
C SER A 59 -82.01 9.33 -6.35
N LYS A 60 -82.21 8.13 -5.79
CA LYS A 60 -83.57 7.67 -5.40
C LYS A 60 -83.72 7.12 -3.99
N LEU A 61 -82.74 7.32 -3.10
CA LEU A 61 -82.95 7.13 -1.67
C LEU A 61 -82.40 8.35 -0.95
N LEU A 62 -83.27 9.31 -0.63
CA LEU A 62 -83.22 10.21 0.53
C LEU A 62 -84.30 11.29 0.36
N GLU A 63 -85.56 10.86 0.33
CA GLU A 63 -86.71 11.77 0.37
C GLU A 63 -87.64 11.38 1.53
N VAL A 64 -87.07 11.12 2.72
CA VAL A 64 -87.83 11.04 3.98
C VAL A 64 -86.95 11.48 5.14
N GLN A 65 -86.64 12.77 5.23
CA GLN A 65 -86.38 13.42 6.53
C GLN A 65 -86.46 14.93 6.38
N GLY A 66 -87.21 15.58 7.26
CA GLY A 66 -87.47 17.01 7.20
C GLY A 66 -86.20 17.87 7.14
N PRO A 67 -86.33 19.14 6.68
CA PRO A 67 -85.22 20.04 6.35
C PRO A 67 -84.18 20.28 7.46
N SER A 68 -84.49 19.89 8.70
CA SER A 68 -83.63 20.04 9.88
C SER A 68 -82.50 19.00 9.98
N PHE A 69 -82.71 17.74 9.55
CA PHE A 69 -81.73 16.65 9.75
C PHE A 69 -80.62 16.66 8.70
N LEU A 70 -80.99 16.89 7.43
CA LEU A 70 -80.03 17.09 6.34
C LEU A 70 -79.16 18.33 6.57
N SER A 71 -79.76 19.41 7.08
CA SER A 71 -79.02 20.63 7.45
C SER A 71 -77.97 20.35 8.54
N LEU A 72 -78.33 19.60 9.59
CA LEU A 72 -77.40 19.23 10.66
C LEU A 72 -76.28 18.32 10.16
N PHE A 73 -76.59 17.33 9.32
CA PHE A 73 -75.60 16.41 8.77
C PHE A 73 -74.62 17.11 7.84
N LEU A 74 -75.11 18.00 6.96
CA LEU A 74 -74.24 18.85 6.14
C LEU A 74 -73.37 19.78 7.00
N CYS A 75 -73.92 20.38 8.06
CA CYS A 75 -73.15 21.21 8.99
C CYS A 75 -72.01 20.42 9.66
N ILE A 76 -72.30 19.22 10.18
CA ILE A 76 -71.29 18.36 10.81
C ILE A 76 -70.23 17.94 9.79
N PHE A 77 -70.64 17.52 8.59
CA PHE A 77 -69.72 17.10 7.54
C PHE A 77 -68.80 18.25 7.10
N VAL A 78 -69.34 19.46 6.93
CA VAL A 78 -68.56 20.66 6.59
C VAL A 78 -67.56 21.01 7.71
N VAL A 79 -67.96 20.91 8.99
CA VAL A 79 -67.05 21.17 10.12
C VAL A 79 -65.94 20.12 10.20
N ILE A 80 -66.28 18.83 10.05
CA ILE A 80 -65.29 17.74 10.03
C ILE A 80 -64.33 17.90 8.85
N PHE A 81 -64.83 18.16 7.65
CA PHE A 81 -63.98 18.39 6.47
C PHE A 81 -63.10 19.62 6.64
N LYS A 82 -63.61 20.70 7.22
CA LYS A 82 -62.83 21.90 7.51
C LYS A 82 -61.71 21.59 8.51
N TYR A 83 -62.00 20.84 9.57
CA TYR A 83 -61.01 20.43 10.57
C TYR A 83 -59.96 19.49 9.98
N MET A 84 -60.38 18.45 9.25
CA MET A 84 -59.51 17.53 8.50
C MET A 84 -58.61 18.28 7.52
N ARG A 85 -59.16 19.24 6.76
CA ARG A 85 -58.39 20.06 5.83
C ARG A 85 -57.36 20.93 6.55
N ILE A 86 -57.71 21.51 7.70
CA ILE A 86 -56.79 22.32 8.52
C ILE A 86 -55.65 21.45 9.06
N CYS A 87 -55.96 20.30 9.66
CA CYS A 87 -54.93 19.38 10.18
C CYS A 87 -54.02 18.84 9.06
N PHE A 88 -54.59 18.53 7.90
CA PHE A 88 -53.84 18.06 6.74
C PHE A 88 -52.91 19.15 6.19
N LEU A 89 -53.39 20.39 6.03
CA LEU A 89 -52.57 21.53 5.62
C LEU A 89 -51.45 21.82 6.63
N GLN A 90 -51.73 21.74 7.92
CA GLN A 90 -50.74 21.93 8.97
C GLN A 90 -49.66 20.83 8.93
N ARG A 91 -50.05 19.57 8.67
CA ARG A 91 -49.11 18.46 8.50
C ARG A 91 -48.23 18.67 7.27
N ILE A 92 -48.80 19.06 6.14
CA ILE A 92 -48.04 19.39 4.91
C ILE A 92 -47.03 20.50 5.19
N LEU A 93 -47.47 21.60 5.80
CA LEU A 93 -46.59 22.73 6.10
C LEU A 93 -45.43 22.31 7.03
N SER A 94 -45.69 21.48 8.03
CA SER A 94 -44.65 20.96 8.93
C SER A 94 -43.63 20.07 8.20
N LEU A 95 -44.09 19.24 7.27
CA LEU A 95 -43.24 18.35 6.47
C LEU A 95 -42.42 19.15 5.46
N GLU A 96 -43.01 20.14 4.80
CA GLU A 96 -42.31 21.02 3.86
C GLU A 96 -41.22 21.83 4.58
N THR A 97 -41.52 22.34 5.78
CA THR A 97 -40.53 23.05 6.62
C THR A 97 -39.38 22.14 7.03
N LEU A 98 -39.67 20.89 7.41
CA LEU A 98 -38.64 19.93 7.79
C LEU A 98 -37.79 19.51 6.58
N ARG A 99 -38.42 19.29 5.43
CA ARG A 99 -37.76 19.01 4.15
C ARG A 99 -36.81 20.14 3.78
N GLU A 100 -37.26 21.38 3.88
CA GLU A 100 -36.45 22.56 3.58
C GLU A 100 -35.23 22.67 4.51
N ARG A 101 -35.42 22.47 5.82
CA ARG A 101 -34.30 22.44 6.78
C ARG A 101 -33.31 21.31 6.48
N ASN A 102 -33.80 20.12 6.17
CA ASN A 102 -32.94 18.98 5.82
C ASN A 102 -32.15 19.25 4.54
N ASN A 103 -32.78 19.86 3.52
CA ASN A 103 -32.09 20.24 2.28
C ASN A 103 -31.03 21.31 2.53
N GLN A 104 -31.31 22.32 3.35
CA GLN A 104 -30.32 23.34 3.71
C GLN A 104 -29.12 22.72 4.46
N GLN A 105 -29.37 21.79 5.38
CA GLN A 105 -28.29 21.06 6.07
C GLN A 105 -27.47 20.21 5.11
N LEU A 106 -28.11 19.51 4.16
CA LEU A 106 -27.42 18.75 3.12
C LEU A 106 -26.53 19.65 2.27
N LEU A 107 -27.03 20.82 1.85
CA LEU A 107 -26.26 21.77 1.05
C LEU A 107 -25.01 22.27 1.80
N VAL A 108 -25.14 22.59 3.09
CA VAL A 108 -23.98 22.98 3.93
C VAL A 108 -22.98 21.83 4.02
N LYS A 109 -23.46 20.60 4.24
CA LYS A 109 -22.58 19.42 4.30
C LYS A 109 -21.90 19.12 2.98
N GLU A 110 -22.58 19.32 1.85
CA GLU A 110 -21.99 19.22 0.51
C GLU A 110 -20.88 20.25 0.31
N GLN A 111 -21.08 21.50 0.73
CA GLN A 111 -20.06 22.55 0.66
C GLN A 111 -18.86 22.24 1.55
N GLU A 112 -19.08 21.75 2.78
CA GLU A 112 -18.00 21.31 3.69
C GLU A 112 -17.17 20.17 3.07
N LEU A 113 -17.83 19.17 2.47
CA LEU A 113 -17.16 18.07 1.80
C LEU A 113 -16.33 18.56 0.62
N GLU A 114 -16.84 19.51 -0.16
CA GLU A 114 -16.13 20.06 -1.30
C GLU A 114 -14.91 20.89 -0.87
N ALA A 115 -15.03 21.69 0.19
CA ALA A 115 -13.90 22.41 0.78
C ALA A 115 -12.81 21.46 1.29
N LEU A 116 -13.19 20.38 1.96
CA LEU A 116 -12.24 19.36 2.42
C LEU A 116 -11.56 18.65 1.25
N ARG A 117 -12.27 18.33 0.17
CA ARG A 117 -11.69 17.76 -1.05
C ARG A 117 -10.66 18.69 -1.68
N GLN A 118 -10.99 19.98 -1.82
CA GLN A 118 -10.07 20.97 -2.37
C GLN A 118 -8.83 21.11 -1.49
N GLN A 119 -8.98 21.15 -0.17
CA GLN A 119 -7.86 21.21 0.76
C GLN A 119 -6.96 19.97 0.68
N LEU A 120 -7.56 18.78 0.57
CA LEU A 120 -6.82 17.52 0.46
C LEU A 120 -6.10 17.42 -0.89
N SER A 121 -6.73 17.92 -1.96
CA SER A 121 -6.12 18.03 -3.29
C SER A 121 -4.95 19.03 -3.30
N ALA A 122 -5.09 20.19 -2.66
CA ALA A 122 -4.04 21.20 -2.59
C ALA A 122 -2.84 20.70 -1.78
N LYS A 123 -3.08 20.21 -0.56
CA LYS A 123 -2.03 19.65 0.30
C LYS A 123 -1.39 18.41 -0.32
N GLY A 124 -2.20 17.53 -0.91
CA GLY A 124 -1.72 16.35 -1.63
C GLY A 124 -0.86 16.74 -2.83
N GLY A 125 -1.28 17.74 -3.60
CA GLY A 125 -0.53 18.28 -4.74
C GLY A 125 0.82 18.86 -4.35
N GLU A 126 0.89 19.65 -3.28
CA GLU A 126 2.15 20.20 -2.75
C GLU A 126 3.12 19.12 -2.29
N VAL A 127 2.63 18.13 -1.54
CA VAL A 127 3.47 17.00 -1.08
C VAL A 127 3.98 16.19 -2.26
N VAL A 128 3.12 15.89 -3.25
CA VAL A 128 3.51 15.15 -4.45
C VAL A 128 4.54 15.94 -5.27
N ALA A 129 4.33 17.25 -5.47
CA ALA A 129 5.28 18.10 -6.19
C ALA A 129 6.64 18.19 -5.47
N SER A 130 6.63 18.33 -4.14
CA SER A 130 7.84 18.35 -3.31
C SER A 130 8.61 17.03 -3.40
N LEU A 131 7.93 15.90 -3.23
CA LEU A 131 8.54 14.57 -3.37
C LEU A 131 9.08 14.33 -4.79
N GLN A 132 8.34 14.77 -5.81
CA GLN A 132 8.78 14.66 -7.20
C GLN A 132 10.04 15.50 -7.46
N ALA A 133 10.10 16.74 -6.97
CA ALA A 133 11.29 17.58 -7.06
C ALA A 133 12.48 16.95 -6.31
N GLN A 134 12.24 16.36 -5.14
CA GLN A 134 13.26 15.68 -4.35
C GLN A 134 13.82 14.44 -5.07
N LEU A 135 12.97 13.66 -5.73
CA LEU A 135 13.39 12.52 -6.56
C LEU A 135 14.20 12.96 -7.78
N GLU A 136 13.78 14.02 -8.47
CA GLU A 136 14.56 14.57 -9.58
C GLU A 136 15.92 15.08 -9.13
N GLN A 137 15.98 15.74 -7.97
CA GLN A 137 17.23 16.20 -7.37
C GLN A 137 18.15 15.01 -7.05
N ARG A 138 17.63 13.96 -6.40
CA ARG A 138 18.40 12.74 -6.12
C ARG A 138 18.89 12.05 -7.39
N ARG A 139 18.12 12.10 -8.48
CA ARG A 139 18.54 11.58 -9.78
C ARG A 139 19.70 12.38 -10.36
N ARG A 140 19.62 13.72 -10.36
CA ARG A 140 20.72 14.60 -10.83
C ARG A 140 22.00 14.39 -10.01
N GLU A 141 21.87 14.26 -8.69
CA GLU A 141 23.01 13.96 -7.80
C GLU A 141 23.65 12.60 -8.11
N ALA A 142 22.84 11.58 -8.41
CA ALA A 142 23.35 10.27 -8.81
C ALA A 142 24.09 10.34 -10.16
N GLU A 143 23.50 11.00 -11.16
CA GLU A 143 24.11 11.23 -12.47
C GLU A 143 25.47 11.97 -12.33
N GLN A 144 25.55 12.98 -11.47
CA GLN A 144 26.79 13.69 -11.18
C GLN A 144 27.84 12.81 -10.51
N ARG A 145 27.44 11.98 -9.53
CA ARG A 145 28.34 11.01 -8.90
C ARG A 145 28.87 10.01 -9.91
N ASP A 146 28.02 9.47 -10.77
CA ASP A 146 28.40 8.51 -11.80
C ASP A 146 29.40 9.13 -12.80
N ALA A 147 29.19 10.39 -13.20
CA ALA A 147 30.14 11.11 -14.04
C ALA A 147 31.51 11.30 -13.35
N MET A 148 31.52 11.66 -12.06
CA MET A 148 32.77 11.74 -11.28
C MET A 148 33.46 10.37 -11.16
N PHE A 149 32.71 9.30 -10.93
CA PHE A 149 33.25 7.94 -10.89
C PHE A 149 33.87 7.52 -12.22
N GLN A 150 33.23 7.84 -13.35
CA GLN A 150 33.79 7.57 -14.67
C GLN A 150 35.10 8.33 -14.90
N SER A 151 35.17 9.62 -14.52
CA SER A 151 36.40 10.42 -14.62
C SER A 151 37.53 9.83 -13.76
N LEU A 152 37.24 9.51 -12.50
CA LEU A 152 38.22 8.92 -11.59
C LEU A 152 38.69 7.53 -12.06
N SER A 153 37.79 6.73 -12.61
CA SER A 153 38.14 5.44 -13.21
C SER A 153 39.08 5.61 -14.40
N GLN A 154 38.81 6.58 -15.27
CA GLN A 154 39.67 6.89 -16.41
C GLN A 154 41.05 7.38 -15.97
N GLU A 155 41.12 8.25 -14.96
CA GLU A 155 42.38 8.72 -14.37
C GLU A 155 43.17 7.56 -13.74
N THR A 156 42.49 6.66 -13.04
CA THR A 156 43.10 5.47 -12.43
C THR A 156 43.71 4.57 -13.50
N GLU A 157 42.99 4.32 -14.59
CA GLU A 157 43.50 3.51 -15.70
C GLU A 157 44.68 4.20 -16.40
N ASN A 158 44.62 5.52 -16.58
CA ASN A 158 45.73 6.30 -17.12
C ASN A 158 46.99 6.21 -16.23
N LEU A 159 46.82 6.29 -14.90
CA LEU A 159 47.92 6.15 -13.94
C LEU A 159 48.49 4.72 -13.96
N LYS A 160 47.63 3.71 -14.04
CA LYS A 160 48.04 2.31 -14.18
C LYS A 160 48.89 2.09 -15.44
N ASN A 161 48.47 2.65 -16.56
CA ASN A 161 49.24 2.61 -17.81
C ASN A 161 50.60 3.32 -17.70
N LYS A 162 50.64 4.51 -17.06
CA LYS A 162 51.91 5.21 -16.80
C LYS A 162 52.83 4.38 -15.89
N LEU A 163 52.29 3.77 -14.84
CA LEU A 163 53.04 2.92 -13.92
C LEU A 163 53.59 1.67 -14.63
N ALA A 164 52.80 1.05 -15.51
CA ALA A 164 53.25 -0.08 -16.32
C ALA A 164 54.44 0.32 -17.22
N THR A 165 54.37 1.48 -17.87
CA THR A 165 55.47 2.02 -18.68
C THR A 165 56.73 2.29 -17.86
N VAL A 166 56.59 2.91 -16.67
CA VAL A 166 57.73 3.14 -15.78
C VAL A 166 58.32 1.81 -15.29
N SER A 167 57.47 0.85 -14.92
CA SER A 167 57.90 -0.47 -14.48
C SER A 167 58.69 -1.20 -15.57
N ALA A 168 58.20 -1.18 -16.82
CA ALA A 168 58.91 -1.74 -17.96
C ALA A 168 60.27 -1.06 -18.19
N ARG A 169 60.35 0.26 -18.03
CA ARG A 169 61.61 1.01 -18.14
C ARG A 169 62.59 0.65 -17.02
N CYS A 170 62.12 0.51 -15.77
CA CYS A 170 62.95 0.06 -14.66
C CYS A 170 63.51 -1.35 -14.90
N GLN A 171 62.67 -2.29 -15.34
CA GLN A 171 63.12 -3.65 -15.70
C GLN A 171 64.14 -3.66 -16.83
N SER A 172 63.98 -2.79 -17.83
CA SER A 172 64.98 -2.62 -18.90
C SER A 172 66.31 -2.06 -18.38
N LEU A 173 66.28 -1.14 -17.42
CA LEU A 173 67.49 -0.59 -16.81
C LEU A 173 68.17 -1.60 -15.88
N GLU A 174 67.39 -2.39 -15.12
CA GLU A 174 67.92 -3.49 -14.30
C GLU A 174 68.58 -4.57 -15.16
N THR A 175 67.97 -4.96 -16.27
CA THR A 175 68.57 -5.91 -17.21
C THR A 175 69.81 -5.34 -17.92
N GLN A 176 69.84 -4.05 -18.21
CA GLN A 176 71.07 -3.38 -18.68
C GLN A 176 72.15 -3.31 -17.60
N ALA A 177 71.80 -3.07 -16.34
CA ALA A 177 72.73 -3.07 -15.22
C ALA A 177 73.26 -4.49 -14.89
N ALA A 178 72.44 -5.53 -15.10
CA ALA A 178 72.84 -6.92 -14.95
C ALA A 178 73.75 -7.41 -16.10
N ASN A 179 73.55 -6.90 -17.32
CA ASN A 179 74.34 -7.26 -18.51
C ASN A 179 75.54 -6.34 -18.77
N GLY A 180 75.60 -5.15 -18.16
CA GLY A 180 76.74 -4.25 -18.17
C GLY A 180 77.79 -4.69 -17.15
N GLN A 181 79.04 -4.81 -17.58
CA GLN A 181 80.18 -5.24 -16.76
C GLN A 181 80.23 -4.52 -15.40
N ALA A 182 80.23 -5.33 -14.34
CA ALA A 182 79.95 -4.94 -12.97
C ALA A 182 80.95 -3.91 -12.38
N PRO A 183 80.47 -2.77 -11.83
CA PRO A 183 81.25 -1.91 -10.93
C PRO A 183 81.49 -2.58 -9.56
N ALA A 184 80.72 -3.63 -9.23
CA ALA A 184 80.78 -4.30 -7.93
C ALA A 184 82.10 -5.07 -7.71
N ALA A 185 82.67 -5.69 -8.76
CA ALA A 185 83.94 -6.41 -8.63
C ALA A 185 85.13 -5.47 -8.42
N GLU A 186 85.08 -4.29 -9.04
CA GLU A 186 86.10 -3.25 -8.89
C GLU A 186 85.98 -2.54 -7.54
N LEU A 187 84.74 -2.28 -7.07
CA LEU A 187 84.49 -1.73 -5.74
C LEU A 187 85.00 -2.65 -4.62
N VAL A 188 84.79 -3.97 -4.74
CA VAL A 188 85.29 -4.97 -3.78
C VAL A 188 86.82 -5.02 -3.79
N ARG A 189 87.46 -5.00 -4.97
CA ARG A 189 88.94 -4.93 -5.06
C ARG A 189 89.50 -3.67 -4.41
N VAL A 190 88.89 -2.52 -4.65
CA VAL A 190 89.33 -1.24 -4.03
C VAL A 190 89.13 -1.27 -2.51
N GLN A 191 88.04 -1.89 -2.04
CA GLN A 191 87.78 -2.03 -0.61
C GLN A 191 88.81 -2.94 0.09
N ASP A 192 89.23 -4.03 -0.55
CA ASP A 192 90.27 -4.92 -0.01
C ASP A 192 91.65 -4.25 -0.04
N GLN A 193 91.98 -3.54 -1.11
CA GLN A 193 93.23 -2.74 -1.18
C GLN A 193 93.29 -1.66 -0.09
N LEU A 194 92.16 -1.04 0.24
CA LEU A 194 92.11 -0.04 1.31
C LEU A 194 92.33 -0.67 2.68
N LYS A 195 91.78 -1.87 2.95
CA LYS A 195 92.01 -2.59 4.21
C LYS A 195 93.48 -2.96 4.37
N ASP A 196 94.10 -3.52 3.33
CA ASP A 196 95.53 -3.87 3.33
C ASP A 196 96.40 -2.63 3.57
N ALA A 197 96.06 -1.49 2.96
CA ALA A 197 96.78 -0.24 3.15
C ALA A 197 96.65 0.28 4.59
N LEU A 198 95.46 0.19 5.19
CA LEU A 198 95.22 0.59 6.58
C LEU A 198 95.96 -0.31 7.57
N GLU A 199 95.98 -1.62 7.36
CA GLU A 199 96.71 -2.56 8.21
C GLU A 199 98.22 -2.29 8.15
N LYS A 200 98.78 -2.05 6.96
CA LYS A 200 100.19 -1.68 6.81
C LYS A 200 100.51 -0.34 7.48
N ASN A 201 99.63 0.66 7.36
CA ASN A 201 99.82 1.94 8.05
C ASN A 201 99.84 1.77 9.58
N GLN A 202 98.97 0.91 10.12
CA GLN A 202 98.98 0.59 11.55
C GLN A 202 100.31 -0.05 11.98
N GLN A 203 100.84 -0.98 11.17
CA GLN A 203 102.13 -1.62 11.43
C GLN A 203 103.29 -0.61 11.38
N TRP A 204 103.30 0.31 10.41
CA TRP A 204 104.30 1.37 10.32
C TRP A 204 104.25 2.31 11.52
N LEU A 205 103.06 2.65 12.02
CA LEU A 205 102.90 3.50 13.20
C LEU A 205 103.51 2.84 14.46
N VAL A 206 103.27 1.53 14.64
CA VAL A 206 103.85 0.78 15.76
C VAL A 206 105.38 0.70 15.64
N TYR A 207 105.89 0.48 14.44
CA TYR A 207 107.34 0.49 14.18
C TYR A 207 107.96 1.86 14.48
N ASP A 208 107.30 2.95 14.06
CA ASP A 208 107.76 4.32 14.30
C ASP A 208 107.81 4.63 15.81
N GLN A 209 106.76 4.28 16.56
CA GLN A 209 106.74 4.42 18.03
C GLN A 209 107.84 3.60 18.71
N GLN A 210 108.09 2.37 18.28
CA GLN A 210 109.19 1.56 18.81
C GLN A 210 110.55 2.21 18.52
N ARG A 211 110.73 2.77 17.31
CA ARG A 211 111.96 3.50 16.95
C ARG A 211 112.13 4.75 17.80
N GLU A 212 111.06 5.50 18.05
CA GLU A 212 111.08 6.68 18.92
C GLU A 212 111.48 6.32 20.36
N VAL A 213 110.86 5.28 20.94
CA VAL A 213 111.21 4.80 22.29
C VAL A 213 112.67 4.34 22.36
N TYR A 214 113.14 3.62 21.33
CA TYR A 214 114.54 3.22 21.25
C TYR A 214 115.48 4.43 21.21
N VAL A 215 115.21 5.42 20.35
CA VAL A 215 116.02 6.64 20.27
C VAL A 215 116.00 7.40 21.60
N GLN A 216 114.84 7.54 22.25
CA GLN A 216 114.72 8.16 23.56
C GLN A 216 115.58 7.43 24.61
N SER A 217 115.59 6.09 24.61
CA SER A 217 116.42 5.31 25.53
C SER A 217 117.92 5.50 25.27
N VAL A 218 118.33 5.63 24.00
CA VAL A 218 119.73 5.92 23.63
C VAL A 218 120.11 7.32 24.09
N VAL A 219 119.25 8.32 23.88
CA VAL A 219 119.49 9.70 24.33
C VAL A 219 119.61 9.77 25.86
N ALA A 220 118.70 9.12 26.60
CA ALA A 220 118.76 9.07 28.06
C ALA A 220 120.06 8.44 28.56
N ARG A 221 120.48 7.31 27.96
CA ARG A 221 121.75 6.66 28.30
C ARG A 221 122.97 7.52 27.98
N THR A 222 122.94 8.25 26.86
CA THR A 222 124.00 9.20 26.51
C THR A 222 124.09 10.31 27.56
N MET A 223 122.96 10.88 28.00
CA MET A 223 122.94 11.90 29.05
C MET A 223 123.45 11.37 30.40
N GLU A 224 123.10 10.14 30.78
CA GLU A 224 123.63 9.50 32.00
C GLU A 224 125.16 9.35 31.93
N LEU A 225 125.68 8.91 30.78
CA LEU A 225 127.13 8.78 30.55
C LEU A 225 127.84 10.15 30.55
N GLU A 226 127.24 11.18 29.96
CA GLU A 226 127.75 12.55 30.00
C GLU A 226 127.81 13.10 31.43
N GLN A 227 126.80 12.82 32.25
CA GLN A 227 126.77 13.21 33.66
C GLN A 227 127.86 12.49 34.47
N GLN A 228 128.06 11.20 34.23
CA GLN A 228 129.16 10.43 34.84
C GLN A 228 130.54 10.99 34.44
N LEU A 229 130.71 11.40 33.17
CA LEU A 229 131.92 12.06 32.68
C LEU A 229 132.14 13.44 33.31
N ALA A 230 131.08 14.24 33.50
CA ALA A 230 131.17 15.53 34.17
C ALA A 230 131.60 15.39 35.64
N GLN A 231 131.05 14.40 36.36
CA GLN A 231 131.44 14.07 37.73
C GLN A 231 132.89 13.55 37.82
N ALA A 232 133.33 12.77 36.83
CA ALA A 232 134.72 12.33 36.72
C ALA A 232 135.70 13.49 36.44
N LYS A 233 135.27 14.52 35.70
CA LYS A 233 136.05 15.75 35.46
C LYS A 233 136.18 16.61 36.72
N GLU A 234 135.11 16.79 37.50
CA GLU A 234 135.17 17.50 38.79
C GLU A 234 136.12 16.82 39.80
N GLN A 235 136.26 15.49 39.74
CA GLN A 235 137.23 14.73 40.54
C GLN A 235 138.68 14.84 40.03
N GLN A 236 138.89 15.23 38.77
CA GLN A 236 140.21 15.32 38.14
C GLN A 236 140.83 16.74 38.21
N GLU A 237 140.05 17.78 38.53
CA GLU A 237 140.51 19.18 38.65
C GLU A 237 141.19 19.54 39.99
N SER A 238 141.66 18.55 40.76
CA SER A 238 142.44 18.75 42.00
C SER A 238 143.88 18.22 41.95
N ASN A 239 144.50 18.05 40.77
CA ASN A 239 145.94 17.78 40.71
C ASN A 239 146.66 18.22 39.40
N ILE A 240 147.46 19.29 39.56
CA ILE A 240 148.80 19.52 38.97
C ILE A 240 148.94 20.29 37.62
N LYS A 241 149.81 21.30 37.73
CA LYS A 241 150.41 22.36 36.86
C LYS A 241 151.67 21.80 36.10
N PRO A 242 152.54 22.61 35.44
CA PRO A 242 152.53 23.40 34.19
C PRO A 242 153.70 23.01 33.20
N SER A 243 153.97 23.78 32.12
CA SER A 243 155.30 24.15 31.52
C SER A 243 155.17 24.44 30.00
N SER A 244 155.34 25.70 29.51
CA SER A 244 156.53 26.32 28.84
C SER A 244 156.81 25.78 27.40
N ASP A 245 157.18 26.50 26.34
CA ASP A 245 157.96 27.75 26.15
C ASP A 245 157.75 28.41 24.75
N ALA A 246 158.05 29.73 24.70
CA ALA A 246 158.67 30.55 23.63
C ALA A 246 158.03 30.71 22.22
N SER A 247 158.20 31.79 21.42
CA SER A 247 158.51 33.23 21.55
C SER A 247 158.54 33.86 20.11
N THR A 248 158.15 35.14 19.97
CA THR A 248 158.61 36.19 19.01
C THR A 248 158.26 36.27 17.49
N ASN A 249 157.51 37.33 17.15
CA ASN A 249 157.68 38.42 16.14
C ASN A 249 157.72 38.25 14.59
N SER A 250 156.71 38.88 13.94
CA SER A 250 156.70 39.87 12.83
C SER A 250 157.71 39.82 11.66
N GLN A 251 157.23 39.82 10.40
CA GLN A 251 157.31 40.96 9.45
C GLN A 251 156.79 40.61 8.03
N ALA A 252 156.51 41.67 7.28
CA ALA A 252 155.68 41.72 6.09
C ALA A 252 156.47 41.68 4.76
N SER A 253 155.69 41.48 3.69
CA SER A 253 155.92 41.96 2.32
C SER A 253 156.86 41.16 1.41
N GLU A 254 156.37 39.99 0.98
CA GLU A 254 156.47 39.47 -0.40
C GLU A 254 155.20 38.65 -0.74
N LYS A 255 154.08 38.97 -0.06
CA LYS A 255 152.81 38.24 -0.15
C LYS A 255 151.81 38.87 -1.10
N GLU A 256 152.05 40.03 -1.70
CA GLU A 256 151.01 40.76 -2.42
C GLU A 256 150.53 40.07 -3.73
N SER A 257 151.32 39.16 -4.33
CA SER A 257 150.88 38.40 -5.51
C SER A 257 150.21 37.05 -5.17
N GLY A 258 150.78 36.25 -4.25
CA GLY A 258 150.18 34.97 -3.83
C GLY A 258 148.98 35.12 -2.90
N LEU A 259 148.94 36.21 -2.11
CA LEU A 259 147.78 36.59 -1.31
C LEU A 259 146.65 37.12 -2.21
N LYS A 260 146.99 37.82 -3.30
CA LYS A 260 146.02 38.28 -4.31
C LYS A 260 145.42 37.11 -5.09
N GLU A 261 146.20 36.12 -5.51
CA GLU A 261 145.67 34.88 -6.10
C GLU A 261 144.82 34.05 -5.12
N HIS A 262 145.23 33.97 -3.85
CA HIS A 262 144.44 33.32 -2.81
C HIS A 262 143.09 34.03 -2.58
N TYR A 263 143.09 35.37 -2.51
CA TYR A 263 141.86 36.15 -2.39
C TYR A 263 141.00 36.11 -3.66
N GLU A 264 141.59 36.11 -4.86
CA GLU A 264 140.86 35.94 -6.12
C GLU A 264 140.21 34.55 -6.24
N ARG A 265 140.91 33.48 -5.82
CA ARG A 265 140.35 32.13 -5.74
C ARG A 265 139.20 32.06 -4.73
N LEU A 266 139.39 32.62 -3.53
CA LEU A 266 138.34 32.69 -2.51
C LEU A 266 137.12 33.48 -2.99
N LEU A 267 137.31 34.60 -3.68
CA LEU A 267 136.24 35.40 -4.28
C LEU A 267 135.52 34.63 -5.40
N SER A 268 136.24 33.85 -6.21
CA SER A 268 135.66 32.99 -7.24
C SER A 268 134.82 31.87 -6.65
N ASP A 269 135.31 31.21 -5.60
CA ASP A 269 134.57 30.13 -4.91
C ASP A 269 133.32 30.69 -4.23
N MET A 270 133.45 31.80 -3.49
CA MET A 270 132.30 32.51 -2.90
C MET A 270 131.28 32.94 -3.95
N LYS A 271 131.72 33.37 -5.15
CA LYS A 271 130.81 33.74 -6.25
C LYS A 271 130.07 32.52 -6.79
N LYS A 272 130.77 31.40 -6.98
CA LYS A 272 130.17 30.15 -7.45
C LYS A 272 129.17 29.59 -6.43
N ASP A 273 129.50 29.67 -5.14
CA ASP A 273 128.61 29.28 -4.05
C ASP A 273 127.37 30.17 -4.02
N LEU A 274 127.52 31.50 -4.11
CA LEU A 274 126.41 32.45 -4.24
C LEU A 274 125.51 32.17 -5.45
N GLU A 275 126.10 31.82 -6.59
CA GLU A 275 125.36 31.49 -7.81
C GLU A 275 124.62 30.16 -7.67
N SER A 276 125.23 29.17 -7.00
CA SER A 276 124.58 27.89 -6.67
C SER A 276 123.43 28.04 -5.66
N GLU A 277 123.59 28.89 -4.65
CA GLU A 277 122.56 29.22 -3.66
C GLU A 277 121.41 30.01 -4.30
N ARG A 278 121.71 30.92 -5.23
CA ARG A 278 120.70 31.62 -6.02
C ARG A 278 119.88 30.65 -6.86
N ASP A 279 120.53 29.71 -7.53
CA ASP A 279 119.85 28.72 -8.37
C ASP A 279 119.05 27.71 -7.55
N GLN A 280 119.52 27.31 -6.36
CA GLN A 280 118.75 26.50 -5.40
C GLN A 280 117.52 27.27 -4.89
N THR A 281 117.68 28.54 -4.53
CA THR A 281 116.57 29.41 -4.10
C THR A 281 115.54 29.58 -5.23
N ALA A 282 115.99 29.74 -6.48
CA ALA A 282 115.09 29.83 -7.63
C ALA A 282 114.28 28.54 -7.87
N LYS A 283 114.90 27.36 -7.72
CA LYS A 283 114.21 26.06 -7.80
C LYS A 283 113.20 25.88 -6.67
N ALA A 284 113.60 26.13 -5.43
CA ALA A 284 112.70 26.06 -4.28
C ALA A 284 111.51 27.03 -4.41
N GLN A 285 111.74 28.24 -4.94
CA GLN A 285 110.69 29.21 -5.20
C GLN A 285 109.72 28.72 -6.29
N GLN A 286 110.23 28.12 -7.37
CA GLN A 286 109.41 27.55 -8.42
C GLN A 286 108.56 26.37 -7.91
N GLU A 287 109.14 25.47 -7.13
CA GLU A 287 108.44 24.34 -6.50
C GLU A 287 107.36 24.82 -5.52
N SER A 288 107.66 25.83 -4.70
CA SER A 288 106.69 26.48 -3.81
C SER A 288 105.51 27.08 -4.60
N ASN A 289 105.79 27.74 -5.74
CA ASN A 289 104.74 28.30 -6.59
C ASN A 289 103.86 27.22 -7.22
N VAL A 290 104.44 26.12 -7.70
CA VAL A 290 103.69 24.97 -8.24
C VAL A 290 102.81 24.34 -7.15
N GLN A 291 103.34 24.11 -5.95
CA GLN A 291 102.57 23.59 -4.82
C GLN A 291 101.42 24.52 -4.42
N LYS A 292 101.64 25.84 -4.40
CA LYS A 292 100.57 26.82 -4.14
C LYS A 292 99.47 26.73 -5.19
N GLU A 293 99.81 26.66 -6.46
CA GLU A 293 98.83 26.55 -7.54
C GLU A 293 98.02 25.25 -7.47
N GLN A 294 98.68 24.12 -7.17
CA GLN A 294 98.01 22.82 -6.96
C GLN A 294 97.08 22.86 -5.75
N THR A 295 97.49 23.49 -4.65
CA THR A 295 96.68 23.63 -3.44
C THR A 295 95.44 24.48 -3.71
N LEU A 296 95.59 25.60 -4.44
CA LEU A 296 94.45 26.45 -4.84
C LEU A 296 93.46 25.69 -5.74
N LYS A 297 93.96 24.89 -6.69
CA LYS A 297 93.12 24.03 -7.54
C LYS A 297 92.35 22.99 -6.72
N ALA A 298 93.02 22.31 -5.78
CA ALA A 298 92.39 21.35 -4.89
C ALA A 298 91.35 22.01 -3.97
N GLN A 299 91.64 23.21 -3.46
CA GLN A 299 90.72 23.98 -2.62
C GLN A 299 89.47 24.42 -3.39
N ALA A 300 89.63 24.88 -4.65
CA ALA A 300 88.50 25.23 -5.51
C ALA A 300 87.61 24.01 -5.82
N GLU A 301 88.21 22.84 -6.03
CA GLU A 301 87.46 21.60 -6.27
C GLU A 301 86.69 21.13 -5.03
N LEU A 302 87.32 21.19 -3.85
CA LEU A 302 86.65 20.94 -2.57
C LEU A 302 85.46 21.88 -2.35
N GLN A 303 85.58 23.15 -2.72
CA GLN A 303 84.49 24.12 -2.63
C GLN A 303 83.32 23.72 -3.53
N ARG A 304 83.58 23.32 -4.78
CA ARG A 304 82.54 22.84 -5.72
C ARG A 304 81.84 21.58 -5.22
N GLN A 305 82.59 20.63 -4.65
CA GLN A 305 82.01 19.43 -4.06
C GLN A 305 81.13 19.75 -2.85
N ARG A 306 81.54 20.68 -1.99
CA ARG A 306 80.71 21.16 -0.86
C ARG A 306 79.40 21.77 -1.33
N GLU A 307 79.45 22.62 -2.36
CA GLU A 307 78.23 23.19 -2.96
C GLU A 307 77.33 22.10 -3.57
N GLN A 308 77.90 21.08 -4.21
CA GLN A 308 77.14 19.96 -4.73
C GLN A 308 76.45 19.15 -3.63
N VAL A 309 77.14 18.86 -2.52
CA VAL A 309 76.54 18.18 -1.37
C VAL A 309 75.40 19.01 -0.76
N SER A 310 75.58 20.32 -0.64
CA SER A 310 74.53 21.24 -0.16
C SER A 310 73.28 21.18 -1.05
N ARG A 311 73.46 21.22 -2.38
CA ARG A 311 72.35 21.10 -3.35
C ARG A 311 71.61 19.76 -3.19
N ILE A 312 72.34 18.65 -3.08
CA ILE A 312 71.73 17.33 -2.90
C ILE A 312 70.99 17.23 -1.55
N GLN A 313 71.53 17.80 -0.47
CA GLN A 313 70.86 17.86 0.82
C GLN A 313 69.55 18.65 0.77
N GLU A 314 69.53 19.79 0.09
CA GLU A 314 68.31 20.58 -0.12
C GLU A 314 67.26 19.81 -0.93
N GLU A 315 67.67 19.13 -2.00
CA GLU A 315 66.79 18.28 -2.80
C GLU A 315 66.22 17.11 -1.98
N MET A 316 67.05 16.47 -1.15
CA MET A 316 66.60 15.42 -0.25
C MET A 316 65.57 15.92 0.77
N CYS A 317 65.83 17.06 1.42
CA CYS A 317 64.88 17.68 2.34
C CYS A 317 63.54 18.03 1.64
N ALA A 318 63.61 18.55 0.41
CA ALA A 318 62.43 18.88 -0.37
C ALA A 318 61.62 17.63 -0.76
N LEU A 319 62.29 16.53 -1.13
CA LEU A 319 61.64 15.25 -1.43
C LEU A 319 61.03 14.62 -0.18
N GLN A 320 61.74 14.67 0.95
CA GLN A 320 61.23 14.15 2.22
C GLN A 320 59.95 14.88 2.65
N LYS A 321 59.94 16.23 2.56
CA LYS A 321 58.73 17.01 2.85
C LYS A 321 57.56 16.63 1.94
N LYS A 322 57.80 16.45 0.63
CA LYS A 322 56.77 15.99 -0.31
C LYS A 322 56.23 14.60 0.04
N TYR A 323 57.09 13.69 0.48
CA TYR A 323 56.68 12.36 0.93
C TYR A 323 55.79 12.46 2.17
N GLU A 324 56.18 13.25 3.17
CA GLU A 324 55.39 13.49 4.38
C GLU A 324 54.02 14.11 4.07
N ASP A 325 53.98 15.11 3.16
CA ASP A 325 52.72 15.70 2.69
C ASP A 325 51.82 14.65 2.03
N LYS A 326 52.38 13.75 1.21
CA LYS A 326 51.61 12.63 0.62
C LYS A 326 51.14 11.61 1.63
N CYS A 327 51.93 11.30 2.66
CA CYS A 327 51.48 10.46 3.77
C CYS A 327 50.31 11.08 4.54
N CYS A 328 50.36 12.40 4.77
CA CYS A 328 49.26 13.15 5.38
C CYS A 328 47.99 13.12 4.51
N GLU A 329 48.11 13.37 3.21
CA GLU A 329 46.99 13.28 2.25
C GLU A 329 46.34 11.88 2.26
N LEU A 330 47.15 10.81 2.16
CA LEU A 330 46.66 9.43 2.18
C LEU A 330 45.94 9.09 3.48
N SER A 331 46.47 9.55 4.62
CA SER A 331 45.85 9.35 5.92
C SER A 331 44.51 10.09 6.04
N ALA A 332 44.41 11.29 5.45
CA ALA A 332 43.16 12.03 5.38
C ALA A 332 42.12 11.34 4.49
N TYR A 333 42.53 10.79 3.34
CA TYR A 333 41.65 9.98 2.49
C TYR A 333 41.16 8.73 3.22
N LYS A 334 42.06 8.02 3.92
CA LYS A 334 41.69 6.84 4.71
C LYS A 334 40.61 7.15 5.74
N ARG A 335 40.75 8.23 6.52
CA ARG A 335 39.72 8.68 7.47
C ARG A 335 38.38 8.98 6.80
N LYS A 336 38.39 9.69 5.65
CA LYS A 336 37.16 9.97 4.90
C LYS A 336 36.45 8.71 4.41
N TYR A 337 37.20 7.69 4.00
CA TYR A 337 36.64 6.39 3.61
C TYR A 337 36.03 5.66 4.81
N GLU A 338 36.71 5.68 5.96
CA GLU A 338 36.19 5.09 7.20
C GLU A 338 34.93 5.81 7.68
N GLU A 339 34.89 7.15 7.62
CA GLU A 339 33.71 7.96 7.93
C GLU A 339 32.54 7.63 7.00
N ARG A 340 32.77 7.59 5.67
CA ARG A 340 31.74 7.15 4.72
C ARG A 340 31.27 5.72 4.97
N GLY A 341 32.15 4.83 5.42
CA GLY A 341 31.79 3.47 5.83
C GLY A 341 30.80 3.49 7.00
N LYS A 342 31.08 4.29 8.04
CA LYS A 342 30.19 4.46 9.19
C LYS A 342 28.83 5.05 8.79
N GLU A 343 28.81 6.09 7.96
CA GLU A 343 27.57 6.69 7.43
C GLU A 343 26.72 5.66 6.64
N LEU A 344 27.37 4.80 5.85
CA LEU A 344 26.69 3.73 5.12
C LEU A 344 26.08 2.70 6.07
N ASP A 345 26.80 2.32 7.12
CA ASP A 345 26.29 1.38 8.13
C ASP A 345 25.13 1.99 8.94
N GLU A 346 25.23 3.26 9.33
CA GLU A 346 24.16 3.99 10.01
C GLU A 346 22.89 4.09 9.16
N THR A 347 23.02 4.48 7.88
CA THR A 347 21.88 4.54 6.96
C THR A 347 21.28 3.17 6.69
N LYS A 348 22.09 2.10 6.65
CA LYS A 348 21.61 0.72 6.53
C LYS A 348 20.80 0.29 7.76
N ILE A 349 21.26 0.62 8.96
CA ILE A 349 20.53 0.34 10.22
C ILE A 349 19.21 1.12 10.23
N GLN A 350 19.23 2.41 9.89
CA GLN A 350 18.02 3.25 9.81
C GLN A 350 16.99 2.67 8.82
N LEU A 351 17.43 2.30 7.61
CA LEU A 351 16.56 1.71 6.61
C LEU A 351 15.97 0.37 7.08
N GLN A 352 16.75 -0.45 7.79
CA GLN A 352 16.25 -1.70 8.36
C GLN A 352 15.21 -1.45 9.46
N ALA A 353 15.44 -0.47 10.33
CA ALA A 353 14.50 -0.06 11.36
C ALA A 353 13.20 0.48 10.75
N GLU A 354 13.28 1.32 9.72
CA GLU A 354 12.13 1.86 9.00
C GLU A 354 11.34 0.74 8.31
N ARG A 355 12.00 -0.21 7.64
CA ARG A 355 11.34 -1.39 7.04
C ARG A 355 10.61 -2.23 8.08
N LEU A 356 11.21 -2.41 9.26
CA LEU A 356 10.56 -3.10 10.37
C LEU A 356 9.35 -2.29 10.84
N GLY A 357 9.51 -1.00 11.12
CA GLY A 357 8.41 -0.11 11.53
C GLY A 357 7.24 -0.14 10.54
N ASN A 358 7.51 0.04 9.26
CA ASN A 358 6.51 0.03 8.19
C ASN A 358 5.77 -1.31 8.12
N ARG A 359 6.45 -2.44 8.33
CA ARG A 359 5.79 -3.76 8.41
C ARG A 359 4.83 -3.86 9.60
N HIS A 360 5.21 -3.34 10.76
CA HIS A 360 4.36 -3.34 11.96
C HIS A 360 3.14 -2.43 11.75
N VAL A 361 3.33 -1.21 11.25
CA VAL A 361 2.22 -0.28 10.97
C VAL A 361 1.24 -0.89 9.97
N ALA A 362 1.73 -1.41 8.84
CA ALA A 362 0.87 -2.05 7.85
C ALA A 362 0.16 -3.30 8.37
N HIS A 363 0.77 -4.03 9.32
CA HIS A 363 0.11 -5.15 9.99
C HIS A 363 -1.01 -4.66 10.91
N GLU A 364 -0.78 -3.62 11.70
CA GLU A 364 -1.78 -3.08 12.61
C GLU A 364 -2.95 -2.44 11.85
N GLU A 365 -2.69 -1.71 10.76
CA GLU A 365 -3.73 -1.19 9.88
C GLU A 365 -4.61 -2.30 9.29
N ARG A 366 -4.00 -3.41 8.84
CA ARG A 366 -4.74 -4.58 8.35
C ARG A 366 -5.61 -5.20 9.45
N LYS A 367 -5.09 -5.30 10.67
CA LYS A 367 -5.84 -5.81 11.82
C LYS A 367 -7.03 -4.91 12.17
N VAL A 368 -6.82 -3.61 12.31
CA VAL A 368 -7.88 -2.63 12.60
C VAL A 368 -8.93 -2.61 11.48
N SER A 369 -8.49 -2.69 10.22
CA SER A 369 -9.39 -2.80 9.07
C SER A 369 -10.24 -4.07 9.12
N SER A 370 -9.62 -5.23 9.42
CA SER A 370 -10.33 -6.50 9.60
C SER A 370 -11.37 -6.41 10.70
N GLU A 371 -11.00 -5.90 11.89
CA GLU A 371 -11.92 -5.73 13.02
C GLU A 371 -13.08 -4.79 12.69
N ARG A 372 -12.85 -3.77 11.86
CA ARG A 372 -13.92 -2.88 11.37
C ARG A 372 -14.85 -3.63 10.40
N THR A 373 -14.31 -4.44 9.49
CA THR A 373 -15.12 -5.25 8.58
C THR A 373 -15.94 -6.30 9.32
N ASP A 374 -15.38 -6.93 10.35
CA ASP A 374 -16.07 -7.94 11.16
C ASP A 374 -17.20 -7.33 11.98
N ARG A 375 -16.98 -6.14 12.56
CA ARG A 375 -18.06 -5.37 13.20
C ARG A 375 -19.19 -5.04 12.22
N MET A 376 -18.85 -4.56 11.02
CA MET A 376 -19.86 -4.26 10.00
C MET A 376 -20.63 -5.51 9.56
N ARG A 377 -19.94 -6.64 9.39
CA ARG A 377 -20.57 -7.94 9.09
C ARG A 377 -21.56 -8.35 10.18
N ALA A 378 -21.14 -8.28 11.44
CA ALA A 378 -22.01 -8.58 12.58
C ALA A 378 -23.23 -7.64 12.64
N ASP A 379 -23.07 -6.37 12.28
CA ASP A 379 -24.18 -5.41 12.23
C ASP A 379 -25.18 -5.75 11.11
N LEU A 380 -24.69 -6.13 9.93
CA LEU A 380 -25.51 -6.59 8.81
C LEU A 380 -26.29 -7.84 9.19
N GLU A 381 -25.64 -8.84 9.78
CA GLU A 381 -26.31 -10.07 10.26
C GLU A 381 -27.39 -9.77 11.30
N ARG A 382 -27.17 -8.79 12.19
CA ARG A 382 -28.20 -8.36 13.16
C ARG A 382 -29.38 -7.67 12.46
N VAL A 383 -29.13 -6.83 11.46
CA VAL A 383 -30.19 -6.17 10.68
C VAL A 383 -30.99 -7.19 9.87
N GLU A 384 -30.31 -8.16 9.26
CA GLU A 384 -30.93 -9.23 8.46
C GLU A 384 -31.87 -10.09 9.31
N LYS A 385 -31.43 -10.50 10.51
CA LYS A 385 -32.29 -11.22 11.46
C LYS A 385 -33.57 -10.45 11.79
N ARG A 386 -33.47 -9.15 12.09
CA ARG A 386 -34.64 -8.30 12.34
C ARG A 386 -35.55 -8.18 11.12
N LEU A 387 -34.97 -8.06 9.93
CA LEU A 387 -35.73 -8.00 8.70
C LEU A 387 -36.53 -9.29 8.47
N ASP A 388 -35.93 -10.45 8.74
CA ASP A 388 -36.62 -11.73 8.60
C ASP A 388 -37.71 -11.93 9.66
N GLU A 389 -37.52 -11.43 10.88
CA GLU A 389 -38.57 -11.37 11.90
C GLU A 389 -39.74 -10.48 11.45
N GLU A 390 -39.47 -9.29 10.89
CA GLU A 390 -40.51 -8.41 10.36
C GLU A 390 -41.23 -9.02 9.14
N LYS A 391 -40.51 -9.73 8.26
CA LYS A 391 -41.14 -10.48 7.17
C LYS A 391 -42.09 -11.56 7.68
N LYS A 392 -41.70 -12.30 8.74
CA LYS A 392 -42.58 -13.30 9.38
C LYS A 392 -43.83 -12.65 9.96
N ARG A 393 -43.67 -11.58 10.73
CA ARG A 393 -44.80 -10.79 11.28
C ARG A 393 -45.73 -10.28 10.19
N SER A 394 -45.17 -9.76 9.09
CA SER A 394 -45.94 -9.28 7.94
C SER A 394 -46.72 -10.42 7.26
N ALA A 395 -46.10 -11.60 7.09
CA ALA A 395 -46.77 -12.77 6.54
C ALA A 395 -47.92 -13.27 7.44
N GLU A 396 -47.72 -13.27 8.77
CA GLU A 396 -48.75 -13.63 9.75
C GLU A 396 -49.94 -12.64 9.70
N LEU A 397 -49.67 -11.33 9.65
CA LEU A 397 -50.71 -10.31 9.51
C LEU A 397 -51.47 -10.45 8.19
N LEU A 398 -50.76 -10.72 7.08
CA LEU A 398 -51.39 -10.95 5.79
C LEU A 398 -52.32 -12.18 5.83
N GLN A 399 -51.90 -13.26 6.50
CA GLN A 399 -52.75 -14.43 6.71
C GLN A 399 -54.02 -14.07 7.50
N GLN A 400 -53.91 -13.25 8.55
CA GLN A 400 -55.06 -12.77 9.31
C GLN A 400 -56.02 -11.93 8.44
N VAL A 401 -55.49 -11.00 7.65
CA VAL A 401 -56.30 -10.19 6.72
C VAL A 401 -57.04 -11.08 5.72
N ASN A 402 -56.38 -12.09 5.17
CA ASN A 402 -57.01 -13.03 4.23
C ASN A 402 -58.13 -13.85 4.90
N MET A 403 -57.94 -14.30 6.15
CA MET A 403 -58.99 -15.00 6.90
C MET A 403 -60.21 -14.11 7.15
N LEU A 404 -59.99 -12.85 7.54
CA LEU A 404 -61.06 -11.86 7.72
C LEU A 404 -61.79 -11.57 6.39
N GLN A 405 -61.05 -11.36 5.31
CA GLN A 405 -61.63 -11.12 3.98
C GLN A 405 -62.50 -12.31 3.55
N LYS A 406 -62.06 -13.55 3.77
CA LYS A 406 -62.86 -14.75 3.49
C LYS A 406 -64.13 -14.79 4.33
N SER A 407 -64.02 -14.55 5.65
CA SER A 407 -65.20 -14.52 6.53
C SER A 407 -66.21 -13.45 6.12
N ILE A 408 -65.76 -12.28 5.66
CA ILE A 408 -66.64 -11.23 5.15
C ILE A 408 -67.35 -11.68 3.87
N ILE A 409 -66.65 -12.39 2.97
CA ILE A 409 -67.26 -12.96 1.75
C ILE A 409 -68.33 -13.99 2.13
N ASP A 410 -68.01 -14.92 3.02
CA ASP A 410 -68.92 -15.97 3.49
C ASP A 410 -70.16 -15.35 4.16
N GLN A 411 -69.97 -14.34 5.03
CA GLN A 411 -71.08 -13.58 5.62
C GLN A 411 -71.94 -12.90 4.56
N ASN A 412 -71.35 -12.29 3.54
CA ASN A 412 -72.13 -11.67 2.46
C ASN A 412 -72.93 -12.68 1.63
N GLU A 413 -72.47 -13.92 1.51
CA GLU A 413 -73.24 -15.01 0.90
C GLU A 413 -74.39 -15.45 1.78
N GLU A 414 -74.18 -15.57 3.09
CA GLU A 414 -75.24 -15.86 4.06
C GLU A 414 -76.33 -14.79 4.06
N HIS A 415 -75.96 -13.50 4.09
CA HIS A 415 -76.91 -12.39 4.00
C HIS A 415 -77.71 -12.46 2.69
N ARG A 416 -77.09 -12.83 1.56
CA ARG A 416 -77.80 -13.05 0.29
C ARG A 416 -78.79 -14.21 0.36
N ARG A 417 -78.44 -15.31 1.01
CA ARG A 417 -79.34 -16.46 1.23
C ARG A 417 -80.52 -16.08 2.14
N ILE A 418 -80.26 -15.37 3.23
CA ILE A 418 -81.30 -14.87 4.13
C ILE A 418 -82.27 -13.95 3.37
N ALA A 419 -81.76 -12.97 2.63
CA ALA A 419 -82.61 -12.08 1.84
C ALA A 419 -83.47 -12.82 0.80
N ALA A 420 -82.94 -13.88 0.18
CA ALA A 420 -83.71 -14.72 -0.75
C ALA A 420 -84.83 -15.50 -0.04
N LEU A 421 -84.55 -16.08 1.14
CA LEU A 421 -85.56 -16.76 1.95
C LEU A 421 -86.62 -15.80 2.47
N GLU A 422 -86.24 -14.59 2.89
CA GLU A 422 -87.18 -13.54 3.29
C GLU A 422 -88.11 -13.15 2.13
N GLN A 423 -87.58 -12.98 0.92
CA GLN A 423 -88.40 -12.76 -0.28
C GLN A 423 -89.36 -13.91 -0.55
N GLN A 424 -88.90 -15.16 -0.41
CA GLN A 424 -89.76 -16.34 -0.60
C GLN A 424 -90.88 -16.39 0.44
N ILE A 425 -90.59 -16.08 1.72
CA ILE A 425 -91.60 -16.01 2.79
C ILE A 425 -92.61 -14.91 2.49
N GLN A 426 -92.17 -13.73 2.04
CA GLN A 426 -93.07 -12.63 1.68
C GLN A 426 -93.98 -12.98 0.50
N LEU A 427 -93.46 -13.63 -0.54
CA LEU A 427 -94.25 -14.11 -1.67
C LEU A 427 -95.29 -15.14 -1.22
N SER A 428 -94.88 -16.14 -0.44
CA SER A 428 -95.79 -17.15 0.11
C SER A 428 -96.88 -16.54 1.00
N ALA A 429 -96.54 -15.55 1.84
CA ALA A 429 -97.51 -14.84 2.67
C ALA A 429 -98.51 -14.04 1.82
N LYS A 430 -98.05 -13.44 0.71
CA LYS A 430 -98.92 -12.73 -0.24
C LYS A 430 -99.84 -13.69 -0.98
N ASP A 431 -99.32 -14.82 -1.45
CA ASP A 431 -100.12 -15.86 -2.11
C ASP A 431 -101.19 -16.42 -1.15
N PHE A 432 -100.85 -16.63 0.12
CA PHE A 432 -101.80 -17.05 1.15
C PHE A 432 -102.94 -16.03 1.37
N GLU A 433 -102.64 -14.72 1.41
CA GLU A 433 -103.68 -13.69 1.51
C GLU A 433 -104.53 -13.63 0.23
N ASN A 434 -103.95 -13.82 -0.95
CA ASN A 434 -104.71 -13.94 -2.20
C ASN A 434 -105.67 -15.14 -2.16
N GLU A 435 -105.19 -16.32 -1.78
CA GLU A 435 -106.02 -17.53 -1.63
C GLU A 435 -107.14 -17.34 -0.60
N LYS A 436 -106.89 -16.57 0.47
CA LYS A 436 -107.91 -16.23 1.47
C LYS A 436 -108.98 -15.30 0.91
N LEU A 437 -108.60 -14.30 0.10
CA LEU A 437 -109.56 -13.46 -0.61
C LEU A 437 -110.38 -14.28 -1.61
N ASP A 438 -109.74 -15.17 -2.36
CA ASP A 438 -110.43 -16.08 -3.29
C ASP A 438 -111.40 -17.00 -2.55
N ARG A 439 -110.98 -17.58 -1.42
CA ARG A 439 -111.84 -18.40 -0.55
C ARG A 439 -113.06 -17.63 -0.05
N GLN A 440 -112.86 -16.39 0.41
CA GLN A 440 -113.97 -15.51 0.85
C GLN A 440 -114.91 -15.17 -0.30
N SER A 441 -114.36 -14.88 -1.49
CA SER A 441 -115.13 -14.62 -2.71
C SER A 441 -115.97 -15.83 -3.09
N MET A 442 -115.38 -17.03 -3.15
CA MET A 442 -116.07 -18.29 -3.45
C MET A 442 -117.12 -18.62 -2.39
N GLN A 443 -116.85 -18.36 -1.11
CA GLN A 443 -117.84 -18.51 -0.04
C GLN A 443 -119.01 -17.52 -0.21
N GLY A 444 -118.74 -16.28 -0.61
CA GLY A 444 -119.76 -15.30 -0.96
C GLY A 444 -120.60 -15.72 -2.16
N GLN A 445 -119.98 -16.27 -3.21
CA GLN A 445 -120.68 -16.86 -4.35
C GLN A 445 -121.57 -18.04 -3.93
N LEU A 446 -121.06 -18.93 -3.08
CA LEU A 446 -121.83 -20.05 -2.53
C LEU A 446 -123.05 -19.57 -1.74
N GLN A 447 -122.90 -18.56 -0.89
CA GLN A 447 -124.02 -17.98 -0.15
C GLN A 447 -125.08 -17.35 -1.08
N LYS A 448 -124.66 -16.69 -2.17
CA LYS A 448 -125.58 -16.19 -3.20
C LYS A 448 -126.36 -17.33 -3.85
N VAL A 449 -125.69 -18.40 -4.28
CA VAL A 449 -126.33 -19.60 -4.84
C VAL A 449 -127.31 -20.21 -3.84
N LEU A 450 -126.93 -20.35 -2.56
CA LEU A 450 -127.81 -20.85 -1.50
C LEU A 450 -129.03 -19.96 -1.26
N LYS A 451 -128.90 -18.64 -1.42
CA LYS A 451 -130.02 -17.69 -1.30
C LYS A 451 -130.97 -17.78 -2.49
N GLU A 452 -130.44 -17.92 -3.70
CA GLU A 452 -131.25 -18.16 -4.89
C GLU A 452 -131.95 -19.52 -4.84
N LEU A 453 -131.29 -20.57 -4.34
CA LEU A 453 -131.92 -21.85 -4.08
C LEU A 453 -133.04 -21.74 -3.05
N ARG A 454 -132.86 -20.94 -1.98
CA ARG A 454 -133.93 -20.64 -1.01
C ARG A 454 -135.09 -19.89 -1.64
N LYS A 455 -134.83 -18.87 -2.46
CA LYS A 455 -135.88 -18.17 -3.21
C LYS A 455 -136.61 -19.09 -4.18
N ALA A 456 -135.89 -19.94 -4.90
CA ALA A 456 -136.49 -20.95 -5.78
C ALA A 456 -137.38 -21.90 -4.96
N ARG A 457 -136.93 -22.32 -3.77
CA ARG A 457 -137.71 -23.13 -2.84
C ARG A 457 -138.95 -22.39 -2.30
N ASP A 458 -138.85 -21.10 -1.98
CA ASP A 458 -139.98 -20.29 -1.53
C ASP A 458 -140.97 -20.00 -2.67
N GLN A 459 -140.48 -19.88 -3.92
CA GLN A 459 -141.32 -19.82 -5.11
C GLN A 459 -142.06 -21.14 -5.32
N ILE A 460 -141.39 -22.29 -5.14
CA ILE A 460 -142.02 -23.61 -5.11
C ILE A 460 -143.08 -23.66 -4.01
N ALA A 461 -142.76 -23.24 -2.78
CA ALA A 461 -143.72 -23.22 -1.66
C ALA A 461 -144.91 -22.28 -1.90
N LYS A 462 -144.71 -21.14 -2.57
CA LYS A 462 -145.80 -20.23 -2.97
C LYS A 462 -146.68 -20.86 -4.05
N LEU A 463 -146.09 -21.52 -5.04
CA LEU A 463 -146.83 -22.32 -6.04
C LEU A 463 -147.57 -23.50 -5.40
N GLU A 464 -147.03 -24.11 -4.35
CA GLU A 464 -147.70 -25.17 -3.56
C GLU A 464 -148.84 -24.62 -2.69
N SER A 465 -148.66 -23.46 -2.05
CA SER A 465 -149.69 -22.79 -1.24
C SER A 465 -150.86 -22.23 -2.07
N ALA A 466 -150.60 -21.81 -3.31
CA ALA A 466 -151.63 -21.47 -4.30
C ALA A 466 -152.41 -22.70 -4.79
N LYS A 467 -151.93 -23.91 -4.47
CA LYS A 467 -152.54 -25.20 -4.83
C LYS A 467 -153.35 -25.84 -3.69
N GLN A 468 -153.35 -25.28 -2.48
CA GLN A 468 -153.98 -25.87 -1.28
C GLN A 468 -155.34 -25.26 -0.86
N GLN A 469 -155.95 -24.41 -1.69
CA GLN A 469 -157.39 -24.11 -1.68
C GLN A 469 -158.11 -24.83 -2.84
N SER A 470 -158.04 -26.16 -2.87
CA SER A 470 -159.06 -27.02 -3.50
C SER A 470 -158.82 -28.47 -3.07
N ALA A 471 -159.91 -29.16 -2.82
CA ALA A 471 -160.03 -30.35 -1.99
C ALA A 471 -159.52 -31.67 -2.61
N ARG A 472 -159.17 -32.60 -1.69
CA ARG A 472 -159.34 -34.07 -1.71
C ARG A 472 -158.69 -34.93 -2.82
N PHE A 473 -158.18 -36.10 -2.37
CA PHE A 473 -157.79 -37.32 -3.13
C PHE A 473 -156.48 -37.18 -3.96
N SER A 474 -155.49 -38.10 -4.01
CA SER A 474 -155.28 -39.48 -3.53
C SER A 474 -153.77 -39.80 -3.44
N GLU A 475 -153.42 -40.85 -2.69
CA GLU A 475 -152.20 -41.70 -2.77
C GLU A 475 -151.90 -42.21 -4.22
N PRO A 476 -150.74 -42.86 -4.56
CA PRO A 476 -149.87 -43.72 -3.72
C PRO A 476 -148.34 -43.78 -4.03
N SER A 477 -147.62 -44.57 -3.18
CA SER A 477 -146.51 -45.53 -3.52
C SER A 477 -145.11 -45.00 -3.91
N SER A 478 -143.96 -45.68 -3.68
CA SER A 478 -143.65 -47.02 -3.15
C SER A 478 -142.12 -47.17 -2.87
N TYR A 479 -141.79 -47.91 -1.80
CA TYR A 479 -140.70 -48.88 -1.57
C TYR A 479 -139.19 -48.65 -1.89
N ASN A 480 -138.42 -48.72 -0.79
CA ASN A 480 -137.15 -49.43 -0.50
C ASN A 480 -136.28 -50.11 -1.59
N ASN A 481 -134.98 -49.77 -1.49
CA ASN A 481 -133.73 -50.57 -1.47
C ASN A 481 -133.20 -51.43 -2.64
N LEU A 482 -131.86 -51.31 -2.79
CA LEU A 482 -130.81 -52.23 -3.26
C LEU A 482 -130.33 -52.24 -4.74
N GLU A 483 -129.05 -51.83 -4.86
CA GLU A 483 -127.87 -52.48 -5.46
C GLU A 483 -127.75 -52.87 -6.96
N PHE A 484 -126.63 -52.38 -7.53
CA PHE A 484 -125.65 -53.01 -8.45
C PHE A 484 -126.00 -53.26 -9.95
N GLU A 485 -125.29 -52.61 -10.88
CA GLU A 485 -124.06 -53.12 -11.55
C GLU A 485 -123.86 -52.62 -13.02
N ARG A 486 -122.61 -52.20 -13.32
CA ARG A 486 -121.86 -52.13 -14.62
C ARG A 486 -122.45 -51.52 -15.91
N LEU A 487 -121.59 -50.72 -16.57
CA LEU A 487 -120.88 -50.97 -17.86
C LEU A 487 -120.24 -49.62 -18.31
N THR A 488 -118.92 -49.42 -18.17
CA THR A 488 -117.81 -49.58 -19.16
C THR A 488 -117.83 -48.66 -20.40
N ILE A 489 -116.61 -48.27 -20.81
CA ILE A 489 -116.11 -47.58 -22.04
C ILE A 489 -115.48 -46.22 -21.66
N ASP A 490 -114.23 -45.85 -21.92
CA ASP A 490 -113.02 -46.52 -22.42
C ASP A 490 -111.80 -45.63 -22.04
N ASP A 491 -110.67 -46.29 -21.81
CA ASP A 491 -109.27 -45.80 -21.71
C ASP A 491 -108.82 -45.21 -23.10
N PRO A 492 -107.75 -44.41 -23.28
CA PRO A 492 -106.35 -44.69 -22.89
C PRO A 492 -105.65 -43.46 -22.25
N THR A 493 -104.65 -43.53 -21.39
CA THR A 493 -103.33 -44.10 -21.64
C THR A 493 -102.54 -43.95 -20.33
N SER A 494 -102.34 -45.03 -19.58
CA SER A 494 -101.02 -45.24 -18.94
C SER A 494 -100.04 -45.58 -20.09
N PRO A 495 -98.72 -45.35 -20.03
CA PRO A 495 -97.88 -45.94 -18.97
C PRO A 495 -96.58 -45.12 -18.75
N SER A 496 -95.54 -45.51 -18.04
CA SER A 496 -95.10 -46.83 -17.65
C SER A 496 -94.03 -46.71 -16.59
N LYS A 497 -93.94 -47.76 -15.79
CA LYS A 497 -92.75 -48.16 -15.05
C LYS A 497 -91.54 -48.30 -15.99
N VAL A 498 -90.36 -48.40 -15.36
CA VAL A 498 -89.00 -48.56 -15.91
C VAL A 498 -88.42 -47.16 -16.16
N ILE A 499 -87.49 -46.66 -15.34
CA ILE A 499 -86.10 -47.11 -15.21
C ILE A 499 -85.55 -46.59 -13.85
N SER A 500 -84.96 -47.47 -13.03
CA SER A 500 -83.95 -47.07 -12.04
C SER A 500 -82.91 -46.18 -12.71
N LEU A 501 -82.56 -45.01 -12.17
CA LEU A 501 -81.40 -44.12 -12.49
C LEU A 501 -81.87 -42.67 -12.22
N LEU A 502 -81.82 -42.12 -11.00
CA LEU A 502 -80.64 -41.46 -10.44
C LEU A 502 -80.76 -41.39 -8.90
N ASP A 503 -80.37 -42.47 -8.23
CA ASP A 503 -79.53 -42.35 -7.03
C ASP A 503 -78.27 -43.15 -7.35
N GLU A 504 -77.44 -42.60 -8.24
CA GLU A 504 -76.11 -43.12 -8.53
C GLU A 504 -75.08 -42.50 -7.59
N SER A 505 -75.38 -42.49 -6.29
CA SER A 505 -74.35 -42.27 -5.28
C SER A 505 -73.81 -43.66 -4.90
N PHE A 506 -72.83 -44.17 -5.64
CA PHE A 506 -72.08 -45.31 -5.14
C PHE A 506 -71.25 -44.82 -3.96
N LEU A 507 -71.49 -45.39 -2.78
CA LEU A 507 -70.62 -45.17 -1.64
C LEU A 507 -69.49 -46.19 -1.73
N GLU A 508 -68.27 -45.70 -1.75
CA GLU A 508 -67.07 -46.52 -1.86
C GLU A 508 -66.43 -46.73 -0.49
N CYS A 509 -65.92 -47.94 -0.26
CA CYS A 509 -65.06 -48.16 0.88
C CYS A 509 -63.73 -47.41 0.68
N PRO A 510 -63.30 -46.53 1.61
CA PRO A 510 -62.07 -45.74 1.43
C PRO A 510 -60.78 -46.58 1.38
N ARG A 511 -60.82 -47.86 1.76
CA ARG A 511 -59.64 -48.75 1.73
C ARG A 511 -59.53 -49.57 0.45
N CYS A 512 -60.61 -50.21 0.01
CA CYS A 512 -60.59 -51.14 -1.13
C CYS A 512 -61.39 -50.66 -2.36
N GLN A 513 -62.06 -49.50 -2.26
CA GLN A 513 -62.86 -48.89 -3.32
C GLN A 513 -64.01 -49.77 -3.85
N ALA A 514 -64.43 -50.79 -3.08
CA ALA A 514 -65.62 -51.56 -3.40
C ALA A 514 -66.86 -50.65 -3.34
N SER A 515 -67.64 -50.65 -4.42
CA SER A 515 -68.78 -49.75 -4.64
C SER A 515 -70.10 -50.39 -4.22
N TYR A 516 -70.88 -49.66 -3.42
CA TYR A 516 -72.18 -50.10 -2.93
C TYR A 516 -73.26 -49.07 -3.26
N PRO A 517 -74.47 -49.49 -3.70
CA PRO A 517 -75.57 -48.57 -3.90
C PRO A 517 -76.04 -47.92 -2.58
N THR A 518 -76.42 -46.63 -2.59
CA THR A 518 -76.94 -45.90 -1.41
C THR A 518 -78.06 -46.63 -0.69
N SER A 519 -78.94 -47.31 -1.43
CA SER A 519 -80.06 -48.11 -0.91
C SER A 519 -79.62 -49.27 0.00
N ARG A 520 -78.33 -49.64 -0.03
CA ARG A 520 -77.71 -50.70 0.78
C ARG A 520 -76.59 -50.18 1.70
N HIS A 521 -76.69 -48.95 2.20
CA HIS A 521 -75.70 -48.35 3.12
C HIS A 521 -75.34 -49.22 4.34
N ARG A 522 -76.29 -50.04 4.84
CA ARG A 522 -76.07 -50.96 5.96
C ARG A 522 -75.06 -52.08 5.63
N GLU A 523 -75.03 -52.54 4.37
CA GLU A 523 -74.08 -53.56 3.92
C GLU A 523 -72.66 -52.98 3.76
N LEU A 524 -72.55 -51.72 3.32
CA LEU A 524 -71.27 -51.00 3.26
C LEU A 524 -70.66 -50.79 4.66
N LEU A 525 -71.46 -50.42 5.67
CA LEU A 525 -70.95 -50.24 7.03
C LEU A 525 -70.40 -51.56 7.60
N ALA A 526 -71.09 -52.68 7.39
CA ALA A 526 -70.59 -54.00 7.77
C ALA A 526 -69.31 -54.39 7.00
N HIS A 527 -69.19 -54.00 5.72
CA HIS A 527 -67.98 -54.19 4.93
C HIS A 527 -66.81 -53.34 5.44
N ILE A 528 -67.05 -52.08 5.80
CA ILE A 528 -66.02 -51.17 6.35
C ILE A 528 -65.48 -51.69 7.68
N ASP A 529 -66.33 -52.26 8.55
CA ASP A 529 -65.90 -52.82 9.83
C ASP A 529 -64.92 -54.00 9.64
N TYR A 530 -65.13 -54.85 8.62
CA TYR A 530 -64.18 -55.90 8.26
C TYR A 530 -62.97 -55.41 7.47
N CYS A 531 -63.15 -54.37 6.65
CA CYS A 531 -62.10 -53.84 5.79
C CYS A 531 -61.17 -52.88 6.53
N LEU A 532 -61.53 -52.32 7.68
CA LEU A 532 -60.65 -51.47 8.52
C LEU A 532 -59.99 -52.23 9.68
N ALA A 533 -60.41 -53.47 9.95
CA ALA A 533 -59.60 -54.44 10.68
C ALA A 533 -58.37 -54.86 9.84
#